data_AF-A0A1A8WDZ7-F1
#
_entry.id   AF-A0A1A8WDZ7-F1
#
_cell.length_a   1.000
_cell.length_b   1.000
_cell.length_c   1.000
_cell.angle_alpha   90.00
_cell.angle_beta   90.00
_cell.angle_gamma   90.00
#
_symmetry.space_group_name_H-M   'P 1'
#
loop_
_entity.id
_entity.type
_entity.pdbx_description
1 polymer ?
#
loop_
_entity_poly.entity_id
_entity_poly.type
_entity_poly.pdbx_seq_one_letter_code
_entity_poly.pdbx_strand_id
1 'polypeptide(L)'
;MTKPQIEEKYCSYEEYNKYFSKLEGISSHGIYQDNETCSNIDSSVHIRKNDILKHFKVIKEFLKHYKTDNSCNNDSCYHYLNFWLNEEMKKLKILNDNTIGLYNTFMQCDPEVNSINKKYYKIHEIKNDAFEIIKELYELYYQYKGFITYKTSNIVNACNFALACIEEYNELVFDYLHKDKSNLLNELKNIKQLFDQNGVLTIQNCNKSIPKLQPLPQKPQSLLPLSSLVPIPTIAAMVGILPFLLFLYKFTPFGLLFHSLIKKKRTILNNFEEENHEFMQFIHMNNGKSGNSSYKIAYNSTDYCE
;
A
#
# COMPACT_ATOMS: atom_id res chain seq x y z
N MET A 1 -15.31 -2.92 -28.02
CA MET A 1 -15.97 -2.55 -26.75
C MET A 1 -14.88 -2.40 -25.70
N THR A 2 -14.70 -1.20 -25.15
CA THR A 2 -13.77 -0.94 -24.05
C THR A 2 -14.30 -1.63 -22.78
N LYS A 3 -13.49 -2.49 -22.16
CA LYS A 3 -13.83 -3.14 -20.89
C LYS A 3 -14.15 -2.05 -19.85
N PRO A 4 -15.25 -2.14 -19.08
CA PRO A 4 -15.57 -1.14 -18.07
C PRO A 4 -14.39 -0.98 -17.11
N GLN A 5 -13.97 0.26 -16.89
CA GLN A 5 -12.86 0.57 -16.00
C GLN A 5 -13.34 0.37 -14.56
N ILE A 6 -12.77 -0.60 -13.86
CA ILE A 6 -13.00 -0.78 -12.42
C ILE A 6 -12.39 0.45 -11.74
N GLU A 7 -13.20 1.16 -10.97
CA GLU A 7 -12.74 2.25 -10.13
C GLU A 7 -12.28 1.65 -8.80
N GLU A 8 -10.98 1.74 -8.54
CA GLU A 8 -10.38 1.17 -7.33
C GLU A 8 -10.80 1.98 -6.11
N LYS A 9 -11.29 1.29 -5.08
CA LYS A 9 -11.63 1.93 -3.80
C LYS A 9 -10.52 1.70 -2.79
N TYR A 10 -10.15 2.75 -2.08
CA TYR A 10 -9.10 2.72 -1.07
C TYR A 10 -9.68 2.33 0.29
N CYS A 11 -8.99 1.47 1.02
CA CYS A 11 -9.33 1.18 2.42
C CYS A 11 -9.11 2.43 3.27
N SER A 12 -9.96 2.60 4.28
CA SER A 12 -9.67 3.53 5.36
C SER A 12 -8.47 3.08 6.19
N TYR A 13 -7.89 3.99 6.98
CA TYR A 13 -6.80 3.66 7.91
C TYR A 13 -7.13 2.50 8.84
N GLU A 14 -8.34 2.47 9.39
CA GLU A 14 -8.78 1.41 10.31
C GLU A 14 -8.89 0.06 9.61
N GLU A 15 -9.47 0.05 8.40
CA GLU A 15 -9.57 -1.14 7.56
C GLU A 15 -8.18 -1.65 7.17
N TYR A 16 -7.32 -0.77 6.66
CA TYR A 16 -5.93 -1.07 6.31
C TYR A 16 -5.20 -1.73 7.48
N ASN A 17 -5.16 -1.07 8.63
CA ASN A 17 -4.44 -1.56 9.81
C ASN A 17 -4.89 -2.95 10.23
N LYS A 18 -6.20 -3.17 10.20
CA LYS A 18 -6.79 -4.44 10.56
C LYS A 18 -6.42 -5.55 9.58
N TYR A 19 -6.51 -5.29 8.27
CA TYR A 19 -6.18 -6.27 7.24
C TYR A 19 -4.68 -6.52 7.15
N PHE A 20 -3.87 -5.48 7.22
CA PHE A 20 -2.42 -5.53 7.27
C PHE A 20 -1.92 -6.37 8.44
N SER A 21 -2.33 -6.03 9.66
CA SER A 21 -1.90 -6.75 10.86
C SER A 21 -2.34 -8.22 10.83
N LYS A 22 -3.48 -8.51 10.19
CA LYS A 22 -3.93 -9.89 10.03
C LYS A 22 -3.07 -10.66 9.03
N LEU A 23 -2.76 -10.08 7.86
CA LEU A 23 -1.89 -10.71 6.87
C LEU A 23 -0.48 -10.95 7.44
N GLU A 24 0.12 -9.99 8.12
CA GLU A 24 1.44 -10.14 8.75
C GLU A 24 1.47 -11.26 9.81
N GLY A 25 0.36 -11.44 10.53
CA GLY A 25 0.22 -12.51 11.53
C GLY A 25 0.09 -13.91 10.94
N ILE A 26 -0.10 -14.06 9.62
CA ILE A 26 -0.16 -15.38 8.97
C ILE A 26 1.26 -15.89 8.76
N SER A 27 1.54 -17.07 9.30
CA SER A 27 2.86 -17.70 9.18
C SER A 27 3.27 -17.89 7.72
N SER A 28 4.44 -17.34 7.38
CA SER A 28 5.12 -17.52 6.10
C SER A 28 5.71 -18.93 5.91
N HIS A 29 5.71 -19.77 6.95
CA HIS A 29 6.25 -21.13 6.89
C HIS A 29 5.22 -22.10 6.31
N GLY A 30 5.65 -22.94 5.37
CA GLY A 30 4.81 -23.92 4.70
C GLY A 30 4.11 -23.38 3.46
N ILE A 31 3.55 -24.30 2.67
CA ILE A 31 2.85 -24.02 1.41
C ILE A 31 1.41 -24.54 1.50
N TYR A 32 0.55 -24.06 0.60
CA TYR A 32 -0.76 -24.69 0.41
C TYR A 32 -0.57 -26.17 0.05
N GLN A 33 -1.26 -27.05 0.78
CA GLN A 33 -1.37 -28.47 0.48
C GLN A 33 -2.75 -28.71 -0.12
N ASP A 34 -2.77 -29.16 -1.38
CA ASP A 34 -4.00 -29.43 -2.10
C ASP A 34 -4.59 -30.76 -1.65
N ASN A 35 -5.85 -30.74 -1.21
CA ASN A 35 -6.61 -31.92 -0.81
C ASN A 35 -7.41 -32.46 -2.02
N GLU A 36 -6.77 -32.59 -3.18
CA GLU A 36 -7.32 -33.10 -4.45
C GLU A 36 -8.32 -32.19 -5.19
N THR A 37 -8.73 -31.04 -4.65
CA THR A 37 -9.82 -30.22 -5.24
C THR A 37 -9.31 -29.18 -6.26
N CYS A 38 -8.06 -28.72 -6.12
CA CYS A 38 -7.45 -27.74 -7.01
C CYS A 38 -6.32 -28.34 -7.85
N SER A 39 -6.30 -29.66 -8.05
CA SER A 39 -5.17 -30.38 -8.65
C SER A 39 -4.94 -30.06 -10.12
N ASN A 40 -5.93 -29.46 -10.77
CA ASN A 40 -5.89 -29.03 -12.18
C ASN A 40 -5.38 -27.59 -12.37
N ILE A 41 -4.90 -26.92 -11.31
CA ILE A 41 -4.19 -25.64 -11.45
C ILE A 41 -2.86 -25.93 -12.17
N ASP A 42 -2.94 -25.96 -13.51
CA ASP A 42 -1.87 -26.39 -14.38
C ASP A 42 -0.69 -25.41 -14.31
N SER A 43 0.48 -26.03 -14.23
CA SER A 43 1.80 -25.51 -13.91
C SER A 43 2.43 -24.62 -14.99
N SER A 44 1.61 -23.90 -15.76
CA SER A 44 2.05 -22.87 -16.72
C SER A 44 2.89 -21.76 -16.06
N VAL A 45 2.97 -21.73 -14.73
CA VAL A 45 3.92 -20.96 -13.92
C VAL A 45 4.87 -21.91 -13.18
N HIS A 46 5.67 -22.71 -13.90
CA HIS A 46 6.73 -23.53 -13.30
C HIS A 46 7.74 -22.68 -12.53
N ILE A 47 7.97 -21.45 -13.02
CA ILE A 47 8.81 -20.43 -12.38
C ILE A 47 7.99 -19.79 -11.26
N ARG A 48 8.40 -19.92 -9.98
CA ARG A 48 7.72 -19.38 -8.78
C ARG A 48 6.50 -20.16 -8.27
N LYS A 49 6.35 -21.45 -8.63
CA LYS A 49 5.29 -22.32 -8.08
C LYS A 49 5.17 -22.24 -6.55
N ASN A 50 6.30 -22.33 -5.83
CA ASN A 50 6.30 -22.29 -4.37
C ASN A 50 5.78 -20.95 -3.81
N ASP A 51 6.09 -19.83 -4.46
CA ASP A 51 5.63 -18.51 -4.02
C ASP A 51 4.12 -18.37 -4.23
N ILE A 52 3.61 -18.84 -5.36
CA ILE A 52 2.17 -18.91 -5.62
C ILE A 52 1.45 -19.79 -4.59
N LEU A 53 2.00 -20.97 -4.26
CA LEU A 53 1.41 -21.85 -3.25
C LEU A 53 1.46 -21.23 -1.84
N LYS A 54 2.47 -20.41 -1.52
CA LYS A 54 2.46 -19.60 -0.30
C LYS A 54 1.33 -18.57 -0.34
N HIS A 55 1.15 -17.88 -1.47
CA HIS A 55 0.06 -16.91 -1.60
C HIS A 55 -1.31 -17.57 -1.47
N PHE A 56 -1.53 -18.76 -2.04
CA PHE A 56 -2.77 -19.53 -1.86
C PHE A 56 -3.06 -19.84 -0.40
N LYS A 57 -2.03 -20.25 0.36
CA LYS A 57 -2.16 -20.44 1.81
C LYS A 57 -2.57 -19.13 2.51
N VAL A 58 -1.90 -18.02 2.19
CA VAL A 58 -2.21 -16.71 2.78
C VAL A 58 -3.64 -16.28 2.47
N ILE A 59 -4.10 -16.40 1.22
CA ILE A 59 -5.47 -16.12 0.81
C ILE A 59 -6.46 -16.94 1.66
N LYS A 60 -6.23 -18.26 1.77
CA LYS A 60 -7.10 -19.17 2.51
C LYS A 60 -7.21 -18.77 3.98
N GLU A 61 -6.09 -18.56 4.66
CA GLU A 61 -6.06 -18.19 6.08
C GLU A 61 -6.64 -16.78 6.33
N PHE A 62 -6.36 -15.82 5.43
CA PHE A 62 -6.91 -14.47 5.50
C PHE A 62 -8.44 -14.49 5.39
N LEU A 63 -8.98 -15.14 4.35
CA LEU A 63 -10.42 -15.21 4.13
C LEU A 63 -11.14 -16.01 5.22
N LYS A 64 -10.54 -17.10 5.71
CA LYS A 64 -11.10 -17.90 6.80
C LYS A 64 -11.34 -17.09 8.07
N HIS A 65 -10.45 -16.16 8.39
CA HIS A 65 -10.62 -15.27 9.55
C HIS A 65 -11.85 -14.36 9.41
N TYR A 66 -12.09 -13.82 8.22
CA TYR A 66 -13.25 -12.94 7.94
C TYR A 66 -14.53 -13.70 7.57
N LYS A 67 -14.49 -15.04 7.52
CA LYS A 67 -15.71 -15.87 7.49
C LYS A 67 -16.47 -15.77 8.81
N THR A 68 -15.74 -15.74 9.92
CA THR A 68 -16.30 -15.80 11.29
C THR A 68 -16.52 -14.42 11.89
N ASP A 69 -15.75 -13.44 11.44
CA ASP A 69 -15.84 -12.06 11.87
C ASP A 69 -16.53 -11.27 10.75
N ASN A 70 -17.74 -10.73 10.99
CA ASN A 70 -18.58 -9.98 10.03
C ASN A 70 -17.96 -8.63 9.60
N SER A 71 -16.64 -8.55 9.62
CA SER A 71 -15.87 -7.33 9.67
C SER A 71 -15.12 -7.07 8.36
N CYS A 72 -15.30 -7.95 7.37
CA CYS A 72 -15.11 -7.60 5.97
C CYS A 72 -16.33 -6.82 5.48
N ASN A 73 -16.33 -5.51 5.74
CA ASN A 73 -17.42 -4.62 5.39
C ASN A 73 -17.34 -4.25 3.91
N ASN A 74 -18.44 -4.43 3.17
CA ASN A 74 -18.58 -3.90 1.81
C ASN A 74 -17.39 -4.20 0.87
N ASP A 75 -16.83 -5.41 0.96
CA ASP A 75 -15.72 -5.91 0.13
C ASP A 75 -14.35 -5.26 0.35
N SER A 76 -14.18 -4.41 1.37
CA SER A 76 -12.89 -3.76 1.62
C SER A 76 -11.75 -4.75 1.91
N CYS A 77 -12.03 -5.89 2.55
CA CYS A 77 -11.04 -6.95 2.71
C CYS A 77 -10.60 -7.57 1.38
N TYR A 78 -11.51 -7.70 0.40
CA TYR A 78 -11.18 -8.22 -0.93
C TYR A 78 -10.40 -7.20 -1.75
N HIS A 79 -10.74 -5.91 -1.64
CA HIS A 79 -9.96 -4.83 -2.26
C HIS A 79 -8.53 -4.80 -1.72
N TYR A 80 -8.37 -4.92 -0.40
CA TYR A 80 -7.05 -5.02 0.21
C TYR A 80 -6.30 -6.29 -0.22
N LEU A 81 -6.96 -7.46 -0.24
CA LEU A 81 -6.36 -8.71 -0.71
C LEU A 81 -5.91 -8.61 -2.18
N ASN A 82 -6.70 -7.96 -3.04
CA ASN A 82 -6.35 -7.72 -4.43
C ASN A 82 -5.13 -6.81 -4.57
N PHE A 83 -5.05 -5.74 -3.76
CA PHE A 83 -3.87 -4.88 -3.69
C PHE A 83 -2.62 -5.67 -3.30
N TRP A 84 -2.70 -6.42 -2.19
CA TRP A 84 -1.59 -7.24 -1.70
C TRP A 84 -1.12 -8.25 -2.76
N LEU A 85 -2.04 -8.95 -3.42
CA LEU A 85 -1.70 -9.88 -4.49
C LEU A 85 -1.05 -9.19 -5.70
N ASN A 86 -1.54 -8.01 -6.10
CA ASN A 86 -0.93 -7.22 -7.18
C ASN A 86 0.51 -6.83 -6.82
N GLU A 87 0.73 -6.40 -5.58
CA GLU A 87 2.05 -6.05 -5.09
C GLU A 87 3.01 -7.24 -5.13
N GLU A 88 2.62 -8.39 -4.58
CA GLU A 88 3.43 -9.60 -4.57
C GLU A 88 3.71 -10.13 -5.99
N MET A 89 2.70 -10.12 -6.86
CA MET A 89 2.88 -10.51 -8.27
C MET A 89 3.83 -9.56 -9.02
N LYS A 90 3.80 -8.25 -8.73
CA LYS A 90 4.74 -7.26 -9.30
C LYS A 90 6.16 -7.50 -8.82
N LYS A 91 6.37 -7.71 -7.51
CA LYS A 91 7.69 -8.04 -6.92
C LYS A 91 8.31 -9.27 -7.58
N LEU A 92 7.50 -10.31 -7.79
CA LEU A 92 7.93 -11.56 -8.44
C LEU A 92 8.03 -11.46 -9.97
N LYS A 93 7.58 -10.35 -10.57
CA LYS A 93 7.51 -10.13 -12.03
C LYS A 93 6.66 -11.19 -12.75
N ILE A 94 5.58 -11.64 -12.11
CA ILE A 94 4.65 -12.64 -12.64
C ILE A 94 3.24 -12.06 -12.90
N LEU A 95 3.02 -10.77 -12.66
CA LEU A 95 1.72 -10.13 -12.91
C LEU A 95 1.39 -10.16 -14.41
N ASN A 96 0.41 -10.98 -14.79
CA ASN A 96 -0.17 -11.07 -16.12
C ASN A 96 -1.52 -11.79 -16.04
N ASP A 97 -2.27 -11.81 -17.15
CA ASP A 97 -3.59 -12.43 -17.24
C ASP A 97 -3.61 -13.93 -16.86
N ASN A 98 -2.56 -14.68 -17.19
CA ASN A 98 -2.48 -16.11 -16.86
C ASN A 98 -2.35 -16.31 -15.35
N THR A 99 -1.45 -15.56 -14.71
CA THR A 99 -1.26 -15.62 -13.26
C THR A 99 -2.52 -15.14 -12.52
N ILE A 100 -3.16 -14.07 -12.97
CA ILE A 100 -4.45 -13.61 -12.41
C ILE A 100 -5.53 -14.69 -12.59
N GLY A 101 -5.58 -15.34 -13.76
CA GLY A 101 -6.46 -16.49 -14.02
C GLY A 101 -6.23 -17.61 -13.00
N LEU A 102 -4.98 -17.90 -12.68
CA LEU A 102 -4.58 -18.89 -11.68
C LEU A 102 -5.17 -18.60 -10.29
N TYR A 103 -5.01 -17.36 -9.80
CA TYR A 103 -5.59 -16.95 -8.51
C TYR A 103 -7.11 -17.02 -8.52
N ASN A 104 -7.75 -16.62 -9.62
CA ASN A 104 -9.20 -16.71 -9.76
C ASN A 104 -9.71 -18.16 -9.81
N THR A 105 -8.96 -19.07 -10.44
CA THR A 105 -9.26 -20.50 -10.42
C THR A 105 -9.15 -21.05 -9.00
N PHE A 106 -8.07 -20.70 -8.28
CA PHE A 106 -7.90 -21.08 -6.87
C PHE A 106 -9.07 -20.60 -5.99
N MET A 107 -9.48 -19.34 -6.16
CA MET A 107 -10.62 -18.75 -5.45
C MET A 107 -11.95 -19.51 -5.69
N GLN A 108 -12.05 -20.31 -6.75
CA GLN A 108 -13.25 -21.08 -7.11
C GLN A 108 -13.14 -22.57 -6.77
N CYS A 109 -11.97 -23.19 -6.98
CA CYS A 109 -11.81 -24.63 -6.77
C CYS A 109 -11.60 -25.00 -5.30
N ASP A 110 -11.00 -24.14 -4.47
CA ASP A 110 -10.84 -24.47 -3.04
C ASP A 110 -12.20 -24.33 -2.34
N PRO A 111 -12.76 -25.41 -1.77
CA PRO A 111 -14.13 -25.39 -1.23
C PRO A 111 -14.32 -24.39 -0.08
N GLU A 112 -13.30 -24.24 0.77
CA GLU A 112 -13.37 -23.31 1.90
C GLU A 112 -13.35 -21.87 1.39
N VAL A 113 -12.41 -21.54 0.51
CA VAL A 113 -12.30 -20.19 -0.08
C VAL A 113 -13.54 -19.84 -0.89
N ASN A 114 -14.01 -20.74 -1.75
CA ASN A 114 -15.20 -20.54 -2.57
C ASN A 114 -16.45 -20.31 -1.70
N SER A 115 -16.59 -21.05 -0.58
CA SER A 115 -17.71 -20.84 0.36
C SER A 115 -17.71 -19.46 1.03
N ILE A 116 -16.54 -18.82 1.15
CA ILE A 116 -16.36 -17.50 1.77
C ILE A 116 -16.56 -16.40 0.72
N ASN A 117 -16.08 -16.62 -0.50
CA ASN A 117 -16.20 -15.69 -1.62
C ASN A 117 -17.61 -15.66 -2.23
N LYS A 118 -18.64 -15.52 -1.39
CA LYS A 118 -20.06 -15.51 -1.78
C LYS A 118 -20.43 -14.41 -2.78
N LYS A 119 -19.56 -13.40 -2.93
CA LYS A 119 -19.73 -12.28 -3.88
C LYS A 119 -19.01 -12.49 -5.20
N TYR A 120 -18.35 -13.64 -5.39
CA TYR A 120 -17.58 -13.96 -6.59
C TYR A 120 -16.58 -12.84 -6.94
N TYR A 121 -15.94 -12.28 -5.91
CA TYR A 121 -14.89 -11.28 -6.11
C TYR A 121 -13.79 -11.90 -6.98
N LYS A 122 -13.38 -11.14 -8.00
CA LYS A 122 -12.33 -11.56 -8.93
C LYS A 122 -11.08 -10.73 -8.73
N ILE A 123 -9.97 -11.43 -8.52
CA ILE A 123 -8.64 -10.84 -8.58
C ILE A 123 -8.46 -10.26 -9.98
N HIS A 124 -7.93 -9.04 -10.05
CA HIS A 124 -7.70 -8.33 -11.29
C HIS A 124 -6.46 -7.45 -11.17
N GLU A 125 -5.86 -7.14 -12.31
CA GLU A 125 -4.76 -6.18 -12.37
C GLU A 125 -5.25 -4.79 -11.95
N ILE A 126 -4.58 -4.22 -10.95
CA ILE A 126 -4.71 -2.81 -10.60
C ILE A 126 -3.80 -2.02 -11.52
N LYS A 127 -4.40 -1.13 -12.32
CA LYS A 127 -3.65 -0.27 -13.23
C LYS A 127 -2.60 0.53 -12.48
N ASN A 128 -1.44 0.74 -13.11
CA ASN A 128 -0.29 1.39 -12.48
C ASN A 128 -0.64 2.71 -11.79
N ASP A 129 -1.37 3.61 -12.44
CA ASP A 129 -1.75 4.90 -11.83
C ASP A 129 -2.54 4.73 -10.52
N ALA A 130 -3.49 3.80 -10.48
CA ALA A 130 -4.27 3.52 -9.26
C ALA A 130 -3.43 2.76 -8.22
N PHE A 131 -2.56 1.87 -8.68
CA PHE A 131 -1.70 1.08 -7.81
C PHE A 131 -0.71 1.95 -7.03
N GLU A 132 -0.05 2.90 -7.69
CA GLU A 132 0.88 3.82 -7.02
C GLU A 132 0.15 4.67 -5.96
N ILE A 133 -1.06 5.14 -6.26
CA ILE A 133 -1.88 5.88 -5.27
C ILE A 133 -2.18 5.03 -4.04
N ILE A 134 -2.66 3.79 -4.24
CA ILE A 134 -2.98 2.89 -3.12
C ILE A 134 -1.73 2.60 -2.30
N LYS A 135 -0.62 2.33 -2.98
CA LYS A 135 0.65 2.01 -2.36
C LYS A 135 1.14 3.15 -1.47
N GLU A 136 1.19 4.37 -1.99
CA GLU A 136 1.62 5.55 -1.23
C GLU A 136 0.66 5.88 -0.08
N LEU A 137 -0.65 5.70 -0.28
CA LEU A 137 -1.63 5.88 0.81
C LEU A 137 -1.43 4.85 1.94
N TYR A 138 -1.11 3.60 1.60
CA TYR A 138 -0.87 2.56 2.60
C TYR A 138 0.49 2.69 3.27
N GLU A 139 1.52 3.18 2.56
CA GLU A 139 2.78 3.64 3.16
C GLU A 139 2.49 4.76 4.19
N LEU A 140 1.66 5.75 3.87
CA LEU A 140 1.25 6.80 4.81
C LEU A 140 0.61 6.25 6.08
N TYR A 141 -0.28 5.27 5.92
CA TYR A 141 -0.90 4.58 7.05
C TYR A 141 0.10 3.80 7.89
N TYR A 142 1.07 3.14 7.26
CA TYR A 142 2.16 2.46 7.94
C TYR A 142 3.01 3.45 8.76
N GLN A 143 3.42 4.58 8.17
CA GLN A 143 4.17 5.61 8.89
C GLN A 143 3.39 6.13 10.10
N TYR A 144 2.10 6.39 9.92
CA TYR A 144 1.25 6.87 11.00
C TYR A 144 1.10 5.84 12.12
N LYS A 145 0.93 4.55 11.79
CA LYS A 145 0.95 3.47 12.79
C LYS A 145 2.28 3.47 13.56
N GLY A 146 3.41 3.59 12.88
CA GLY A 146 4.73 3.71 13.48
C GLY A 146 4.84 4.89 14.45
N PHE A 147 4.36 6.07 14.04
CA PHE A 147 4.30 7.24 14.91
C PHE A 147 3.52 6.96 16.19
N ILE A 148 2.32 6.38 16.08
CA ILE A 148 1.48 6.06 17.25
C ILE A 148 2.18 5.06 18.18
N THR A 149 2.89 4.07 17.64
CA THR A 149 3.64 3.09 18.42
C THR A 149 4.78 3.74 19.22
N TYR A 150 5.49 4.71 18.65
CA TYR A 150 6.71 5.26 19.25
C TYR A 150 6.54 6.61 19.96
N LYS A 151 5.43 7.34 19.75
CA LYS A 151 5.25 8.73 20.25
C LYS A 151 5.46 8.93 21.75
N THR A 152 5.31 7.89 22.57
CA THR A 152 5.56 7.94 24.02
C THR A 152 6.82 7.21 24.47
N SER A 153 7.39 6.34 23.63
CA SER A 153 8.44 5.39 24.04
C SER A 153 9.80 5.67 23.41
N ASN A 154 9.82 6.25 22.20
CA ASN A 154 11.04 6.59 21.48
C ASN A 154 10.82 7.84 20.62
N ILE A 155 11.28 8.98 21.12
CA ILE A 155 11.09 10.27 20.45
C ILE A 155 11.77 10.34 19.08
N VAL A 156 12.95 9.72 18.93
CA VAL A 156 13.70 9.73 17.68
C VAL A 156 12.91 9.02 16.58
N ASN A 157 12.41 7.82 16.88
CA ASN A 157 11.59 7.06 15.94
C ASN A 157 10.27 7.79 15.65
N ALA A 158 9.60 8.30 16.68
CA ALA A 158 8.37 9.06 16.51
C ALA A 158 8.55 10.27 15.58
N CYS A 159 9.64 11.02 15.74
CA CYS A 159 9.98 12.13 14.86
C CYS A 159 10.21 11.69 13.42
N ASN A 160 10.93 10.57 13.20
CA ASN A 160 11.15 10.03 11.86
C ASN A 160 9.82 9.64 11.19
N PHE A 161 8.94 8.94 11.92
CA PHE A 161 7.62 8.58 11.42
C PHE A 161 6.73 9.80 11.17
N ALA A 162 6.76 10.81 12.04
CA ALA A 162 6.01 12.04 11.85
C ALA A 162 6.46 12.81 10.60
N LEU A 163 7.78 12.87 10.34
CA LEU A 163 8.32 13.48 9.13
C LEU A 163 7.83 12.74 7.88
N ALA A 164 7.94 11.41 7.86
CA ALA A 164 7.50 10.58 6.74
C ALA A 164 5.99 10.74 6.49
N CYS A 165 5.18 10.78 7.55
CA CYS A 165 3.74 11.06 7.45
C CYS A 165 3.45 12.36 6.67
N ILE A 166 4.18 13.44 6.98
CA ILE A 166 3.92 14.73 6.34
C ILE A 166 4.43 14.75 4.90
N GLU A 167 5.58 14.14 4.64
CA GLU A 167 6.16 14.05 3.30
C GLU A 167 5.23 13.26 2.36
N GLU A 168 4.83 12.05 2.75
CA GLU A 168 3.94 11.19 1.94
C GLU A 168 2.53 11.81 1.78
N TYR A 169 1.97 12.42 2.83
CA TYR A 169 0.71 13.15 2.72
C TYR A 169 0.79 14.27 1.68
N ASN A 170 1.85 15.07 1.71
CA ASN A 170 2.02 16.20 0.81
C ASN A 170 2.20 15.74 -0.65
N GLU A 171 2.85 14.60 -0.87
CA GLU A 171 3.00 13.99 -2.19
C GLU A 171 1.65 13.51 -2.72
N LEU A 172 0.87 12.80 -1.91
CA LEU A 172 -0.50 12.38 -2.26
C LEU A 172 -1.40 13.58 -2.66
N VAL A 173 -1.32 14.69 -1.93
CA VAL A 173 -2.06 15.91 -2.24
C VAL A 173 -1.61 16.53 -3.56
N PHE A 174 -0.31 16.63 -3.79
CA PHE A 174 0.24 17.33 -4.95
C PHE A 174 0.11 16.50 -6.24
N ASP A 175 0.55 15.26 -6.21
CA ASP A 175 0.76 14.44 -7.41
C ASP A 175 -0.49 13.71 -7.88
N TYR A 176 -1.40 13.37 -6.95
CA TYR A 176 -2.48 12.41 -7.23
C TYR A 176 -3.89 12.93 -6.99
N LEU A 177 -4.11 13.83 -6.02
CA LEU A 177 -5.46 14.24 -5.64
C LEU A 177 -6.32 14.83 -6.76
N HIS A 178 -5.69 15.51 -7.73
CA HIS A 178 -6.36 16.08 -8.89
C HIS A 178 -6.66 15.06 -10.00
N LYS A 179 -6.00 13.88 -9.96
CA LYS A 179 -6.17 12.77 -10.90
C LYS A 179 -7.11 11.69 -10.36
N ASP A 180 -7.23 11.62 -9.03
CA ASP A 180 -8.07 10.64 -8.37
C ASP A 180 -9.55 10.84 -8.73
N LYS A 181 -10.22 9.71 -8.96
CA LYS A 181 -11.67 9.63 -9.19
C LYS A 181 -12.40 8.90 -8.05
N SER A 182 -11.64 8.28 -7.16
CA SER A 182 -12.13 7.45 -6.07
C SER A 182 -12.30 8.24 -4.77
N ASN A 183 -11.90 7.66 -3.63
CA ASN A 183 -12.08 8.21 -2.29
C ASN A 183 -10.81 8.82 -1.67
N LEU A 184 -9.74 9.12 -2.43
CA LEU A 184 -8.49 9.65 -1.86
C LEU A 184 -8.72 10.92 -1.05
N LEU A 185 -9.56 11.84 -1.55
CA LEU A 185 -9.87 13.07 -0.83
C LEU A 185 -10.47 12.80 0.56
N ASN A 186 -11.33 11.79 0.67
CA ASN A 186 -11.95 11.46 1.95
C ASN A 186 -10.92 10.81 2.89
N GLU A 187 -10.08 9.92 2.36
CA GLU A 187 -9.02 9.30 3.15
C GLU A 187 -7.97 10.30 3.64
N LEU A 188 -7.57 11.26 2.80
CA LEU A 188 -6.66 12.34 3.19
C LEU A 188 -7.29 13.30 4.21
N LYS A 189 -8.62 13.48 4.21
CA LYS A 189 -9.31 14.22 5.27
C LYS A 189 -9.27 13.46 6.59
N ASN A 190 -9.57 12.17 6.55
CA ASN A 190 -9.62 11.32 7.73
C ASN A 190 -8.25 11.22 8.40
N ILE A 191 -7.19 10.92 7.63
CA ILE A 191 -5.83 10.81 8.19
C ILE A 191 -5.31 12.14 8.72
N LYS A 192 -5.67 13.27 8.09
CA LYS A 192 -5.34 14.60 8.60
C LYS A 192 -5.97 14.86 9.98
N GLN A 193 -7.23 14.47 10.17
CA GLN A 193 -7.86 14.57 11.49
C GLN A 193 -7.12 13.72 12.53
N LEU A 194 -6.67 12.53 12.14
CA LEU A 194 -5.88 11.66 13.01
C LEU A 194 -4.52 12.28 13.37
N PHE A 195 -3.87 12.98 12.42
CA PHE A 195 -2.63 13.73 12.67
C PHE A 195 -2.82 14.84 13.71
N ASP A 196 -3.90 15.61 13.56
CA ASP A 196 -4.24 16.70 14.48
C ASP A 196 -4.54 16.15 15.89
N GLN A 197 -5.35 15.08 15.96
CA GLN A 197 -5.72 14.43 17.23
C GLN A 197 -4.53 13.83 17.98
N ASN A 198 -3.57 13.26 17.24
CA ASN A 198 -2.46 12.52 17.84
C ASN A 198 -1.16 13.33 17.92
N GLY A 199 -1.19 14.59 17.50
CA GLY A 199 -0.06 15.51 17.63
C GLY A 199 1.10 15.20 16.68
N VAL A 200 0.84 14.65 15.49
CA VAL A 200 1.88 14.40 14.47
C VAL A 200 2.57 15.71 14.07
N LEU A 201 1.80 16.79 13.94
CA LEU A 201 2.31 18.12 13.58
C LEU A 201 2.94 18.87 14.76
N THR A 202 2.60 18.47 15.99
CA THR A 202 2.98 19.19 17.22
C THR A 202 4.05 18.45 18.02
N ILE A 203 4.54 17.31 17.53
CA ILE A 203 5.61 16.57 18.18
C ILE A 203 6.85 17.47 18.34
N GLN A 204 7.39 17.49 19.55
CA GLN A 204 8.51 18.34 19.95
C GLN A 204 9.80 17.52 20.04
N ASN A 205 10.93 18.21 20.24
CA ASN A 205 12.25 17.60 20.42
C ASN A 205 12.72 16.74 19.22
N CYS A 206 12.20 17.05 18.04
CA CYS A 206 12.69 16.48 16.79
C CYS A 206 13.92 17.23 16.29
N ASN A 207 14.94 16.48 15.84
CA ASN A 207 16.15 17.06 15.26
C ASN A 207 15.87 17.83 13.95
N LYS A 208 14.83 17.43 13.22
CA LYS A 208 14.35 18.09 12.02
C LYS A 208 12.97 18.67 12.31
N SER A 209 12.72 19.88 11.80
CA SER A 209 11.40 20.50 11.89
C SER A 209 10.40 19.72 11.05
N ILE A 210 9.22 19.43 11.62
CA ILE A 210 8.11 18.84 10.88
C ILE A 210 7.64 19.85 9.80
N PRO A 211 7.57 19.46 8.51
CA PRO A 211 7.08 20.33 7.46
C PRO A 211 5.62 20.74 7.68
N LYS A 212 5.18 21.78 6.96
CA LYS A 212 3.76 22.15 6.95
C LYS A 212 2.98 21.19 6.06
N LEU A 213 1.77 20.85 6.50
CA LEU A 213 0.83 20.09 5.70
C LEU A 213 0.34 20.94 4.52
N GLN A 214 0.26 20.34 3.33
CA GLN A 214 -0.37 20.95 2.19
C GLN A 214 -1.90 21.10 2.43
N PRO A 215 -2.50 22.20 1.97
CA PRO A 215 -3.93 22.38 2.07
C PRO A 215 -4.65 21.44 1.10
N LEU A 216 -5.68 20.75 1.60
CA LEU A 216 -6.61 20.04 0.73
C LEU A 216 -7.45 21.04 -0.08
N PRO A 217 -7.83 20.71 -1.33
CA PRO A 217 -8.72 21.53 -2.13
C PRO A 217 -10.02 21.74 -1.35
N GLN A 218 -10.33 22.99 -1.04
CA GLN A 218 -11.62 23.35 -0.51
C GLN A 218 -12.62 23.23 -1.65
N LYS A 219 -13.72 22.51 -1.42
CA LYS A 219 -14.86 22.53 -2.35
C LYS A 219 -15.20 24.00 -2.57
N PRO A 220 -15.33 24.50 -3.81
CA PRO A 220 -15.63 25.91 -4.02
C PRO A 220 -16.92 26.20 -3.24
N GLN A 221 -16.80 27.05 -2.22
CA GLN A 221 -17.96 27.74 -1.69
C GLN A 221 -18.55 28.44 -2.91
N SER A 222 -19.81 28.17 -3.22
CA SER A 222 -20.51 28.73 -4.37
C SER A 222 -20.36 30.25 -4.34
N LEU A 223 -19.38 30.77 -5.07
CA LEU A 223 -19.31 32.18 -5.38
C LEU A 223 -20.54 32.43 -6.24
N LEU A 224 -21.45 33.23 -5.70
CA LEU A 224 -22.61 33.76 -6.39
C LEU A 224 -22.22 34.16 -7.81
N PRO A 225 -23.05 33.87 -8.83
CA PRO A 225 -22.66 34.12 -10.21
C PRO A 225 -22.41 35.61 -10.41
N LEU A 226 -21.14 35.97 -10.59
CA LEU A 226 -20.69 37.30 -10.98
C LEU A 226 -21.07 37.53 -12.45
N SER A 227 -22.38 37.54 -12.71
CA SER A 227 -22.97 37.78 -14.02
C SER A 227 -23.41 39.24 -14.12
N SER A 228 -22.46 40.18 -14.01
CA SER A 228 -22.72 41.57 -14.40
C SER A 228 -21.51 42.42 -14.79
N LEU A 229 -20.31 41.86 -14.99
CA LEU A 229 -19.19 42.64 -15.53
C LEU A 229 -18.99 42.36 -17.02
N VAL A 230 -19.38 43.32 -17.84
CA VAL A 230 -19.16 43.38 -19.29
C VAL A 230 -17.65 43.38 -19.57
N PRO A 231 -17.09 42.45 -20.39
CA PRO A 231 -15.69 42.48 -20.74
C PRO A 231 -15.46 43.42 -21.95
N ILE A 232 -14.67 44.46 -21.72
CA ILE A 232 -13.98 45.26 -22.75
C ILE A 232 -12.93 44.36 -23.44
N PRO A 233 -12.63 44.50 -24.75
CA PRO A 233 -11.84 43.51 -25.50
C PRO A 233 -10.37 43.48 -25.06
N THR A 234 -9.96 42.42 -24.37
CA THR A 234 -8.58 42.14 -23.92
C THR A 234 -7.75 41.32 -24.91
N ILE A 235 -8.03 41.45 -26.22
CA ILE A 235 -7.44 40.58 -27.25
C ILE A 235 -5.93 40.84 -27.45
N ALA A 236 -5.39 41.98 -26.99
CA ALA A 236 -3.97 42.29 -27.15
C ALA A 236 -3.02 41.57 -26.18
N ALA A 237 -3.50 41.05 -25.03
CA ALA A 237 -2.63 40.44 -24.01
C ALA A 237 -2.32 38.95 -24.25
N MET A 238 -3.16 38.24 -25.01
CA MET A 238 -3.04 36.79 -25.20
C MET A 238 -1.93 36.38 -26.18
N VAL A 239 -1.48 37.31 -27.04
CA VAL A 239 -0.46 37.01 -28.07
C VAL A 239 0.97 37.12 -27.51
N GLY A 240 1.19 37.90 -26.44
CA GLY A 240 2.52 38.11 -25.85
C GLY A 240 2.97 37.04 -24.86
N ILE A 241 2.04 36.32 -24.24
CA ILE A 241 2.35 35.34 -23.18
C ILE A 241 2.99 34.06 -23.75
N LEU A 242 2.50 33.58 -24.89
CA LEU A 242 2.99 32.35 -25.51
C LEU A 242 4.49 32.43 -25.94
N PRO A 243 4.96 33.48 -26.62
CA PRO A 243 6.39 33.61 -26.96
C PRO A 243 7.27 33.89 -25.73
N PHE A 244 6.76 34.56 -24.69
CA PHE A 244 7.52 34.82 -23.45
C PHE A 244 7.79 33.53 -22.67
N LEU A 245 6.79 32.62 -22.59
CA LEU A 245 6.96 31.30 -21.99
C LEU A 245 7.96 30.42 -22.76
N LEU A 246 7.94 30.49 -24.11
CA LEU A 246 8.93 29.79 -24.95
C LEU A 246 10.36 30.34 -24.76
N PHE A 247 10.49 31.64 -24.54
CA PHE A 247 11.78 32.28 -24.23
C PHE A 247 12.30 31.82 -22.87
N LEU A 248 11.47 31.82 -21.82
CA LEU A 248 11.86 31.34 -20.49
C LEU A 248 12.22 29.84 -20.49
N TYR A 249 11.52 29.02 -21.28
CA TYR A 249 11.87 27.61 -21.47
C TYR A 249 13.27 27.41 -22.07
N LYS A 250 13.68 28.28 -23.01
CA LYS A 250 15.00 28.19 -23.67
C LYS A 250 16.16 28.69 -22.79
N PHE A 251 15.91 29.57 -21.83
CA PHE A 251 16.96 30.22 -21.03
C PHE A 251 17.05 29.78 -19.57
N THR A 252 16.16 28.90 -19.09
CA THR A 252 16.23 28.41 -17.71
C THR A 252 16.59 26.93 -17.68
N PRO A 253 17.78 26.53 -17.17
CA PRO A 253 18.23 25.15 -17.19
C PRO A 253 17.59 24.36 -16.03
N PHE A 254 16.25 24.29 -16.00
CA PHE A 254 15.52 23.54 -14.97
C PHE A 254 15.71 22.01 -15.08
N GLY A 255 16.30 21.51 -16.16
CA GLY A 255 16.56 20.08 -16.37
C GLY A 255 17.60 19.44 -15.44
N LEU A 256 18.43 20.22 -14.74
CA LEU A 256 19.50 19.68 -13.87
C LEU A 256 19.15 19.66 -12.37
N LEU A 257 18.16 20.44 -11.93
CA LEU A 257 17.78 20.54 -10.51
C LEU A 257 16.91 19.37 -10.04
N PHE A 258 15.99 18.87 -10.89
CA PHE A 258 15.10 17.76 -10.54
C PHE A 258 15.84 16.42 -10.35
N HIS A 259 16.94 16.19 -11.07
CA HIS A 259 17.73 14.96 -10.88
C HIS A 259 18.44 14.91 -9.52
N SER A 260 18.80 16.07 -8.94
CA SER A 260 19.47 16.14 -7.64
C SER A 260 18.55 15.79 -6.46
N LEU A 261 17.26 16.16 -6.56
CA LEU A 261 16.24 15.86 -5.55
C LEU A 261 15.87 14.37 -5.53
N ILE A 262 15.79 13.73 -6.71
CA ILE A 262 15.53 12.29 -6.85
C ILE A 262 16.68 11.46 -6.25
N LYS A 263 17.94 11.90 -6.42
CA LYS A 263 19.11 11.21 -5.86
C LYS A 263 19.13 11.27 -4.33
N LYS A 264 18.68 12.38 -3.73
CA LYS A 264 18.60 12.58 -2.28
C LYS A 264 17.55 11.69 -1.61
N LYS A 265 16.40 11.45 -2.27
CA LYS A 265 15.37 10.49 -1.81
C LYS A 265 15.89 9.05 -1.74
N ARG A 266 16.65 8.61 -2.75
CA ARG A 266 17.25 7.25 -2.79
C ARG A 266 18.24 7.00 -1.65
N THR A 267 19.06 7.99 -1.30
CA THR A 267 20.02 7.87 -0.19
C THR A 267 19.33 7.77 1.17
N ILE A 268 18.22 8.48 1.36
CA ILE A 268 17.45 8.43 2.61
C ILE A 268 16.70 7.10 2.74
N LEU A 269 16.06 6.64 1.66
CA LEU A 269 15.37 5.34 1.62
C LEU A 269 16.33 4.16 1.89
N ASN A 270 17.53 4.18 1.27
CA ASN A 270 18.53 3.13 1.49
C ASN A 270 19.04 3.10 2.94
N ASN A 271 19.21 4.27 3.57
CA ASN A 271 19.62 4.35 4.97
C ASN A 271 18.54 3.79 5.92
N PHE A 272 17.25 3.96 5.57
CA PHE A 272 16.14 3.37 6.32
C PHE A 272 15.96 1.87 6.04
N GLU A 273 16.21 1.38 4.82
CA GLU A 273 16.22 -0.05 4.49
C GLU A 273 17.34 -0.80 5.24
N GLU A 274 18.52 -0.20 5.39
CA GLU A 274 19.65 -0.76 6.12
C GLU A 274 19.33 -0.89 7.63
N GLU A 275 18.73 0.15 8.22
CA GLU A 275 18.30 0.16 9.64
C GLU A 275 17.09 -0.76 9.90
N ASN A 276 16.17 -0.90 8.93
CA ASN A 276 15.03 -1.82 8.99
C ASN A 276 15.45 -3.29 8.84
N HIS A 277 16.49 -3.60 8.06
CA HIS A 277 17.03 -4.94 7.97
C HIS A 277 17.66 -5.39 9.30
N GLU A 278 18.36 -4.49 9.98
CA GLU A 278 18.91 -4.72 11.33
C GLU A 278 17.79 -4.83 12.38
N PHE A 279 16.74 -4.02 12.29
CA PHE A 279 15.59 -4.09 13.21
C PHE A 279 14.74 -5.36 13.02
N MET A 280 14.53 -5.80 11.77
CA MET A 280 13.85 -7.07 11.47
C MET A 280 14.64 -8.28 11.98
N GLN A 281 15.99 -8.24 11.91
CA GLN A 281 16.83 -9.25 12.57
C GLN A 281 16.72 -9.19 14.10
N PHE A 282 16.62 -8.01 14.69
CA PHE A 282 16.47 -7.84 16.14
C PHE A 282 15.15 -8.41 16.67
N ILE A 283 14.04 -8.21 15.95
CA ILE A 283 12.73 -8.80 16.29
C ILE A 283 12.78 -10.34 16.17
N HIS A 284 13.42 -10.86 15.13
CA HIS A 284 13.55 -12.31 14.93
C HIS A 284 14.42 -12.99 16.00
N MET A 285 15.42 -12.29 16.52
CA MET A 285 16.36 -12.81 17.53
C MET A 285 15.79 -12.77 18.97
N ASN A 286 14.92 -11.79 19.27
CA ASN A 286 14.27 -11.70 20.58
C ASN A 286 13.04 -12.61 20.73
N ASN A 287 12.37 -13.00 19.64
CA ASN A 287 11.32 -14.01 19.66
C ASN A 287 11.84 -15.45 19.87
N GLY A 288 13.18 -15.65 19.86
CA GLY A 288 13.83 -16.93 20.17
C GLY A 288 14.03 -17.21 21.67
N LYS A 289 13.62 -16.29 22.57
CA LYS A 289 13.70 -16.50 24.03
C LYS A 289 12.31 -16.46 24.66
N SER A 290 11.50 -17.46 24.35
CA SER A 290 10.32 -17.78 25.14
C SER A 290 10.18 -19.31 25.23
N GLY A 291 10.20 -19.82 26.46
CA GLY A 291 9.65 -21.13 26.80
C GLY A 291 10.53 -22.34 26.51
N ASN A 292 11.47 -22.60 27.42
CA ASN A 292 12.17 -23.87 27.52
C ASN A 292 11.16 -25.00 27.87
N SER A 293 10.63 -25.70 26.87
CA SER A 293 9.99 -27.02 27.07
C SER A 293 10.75 -28.07 26.27
N SER A 294 11.57 -28.83 26.97
CA SER A 294 12.30 -29.99 26.46
C SER A 294 11.32 -31.08 26.02
N TYR A 295 11.14 -31.27 24.71
CA TYR A 295 10.63 -32.53 24.17
C TYR A 295 11.79 -33.31 23.57
N LYS A 296 12.14 -34.42 24.22
CA LYS A 296 13.09 -35.42 23.71
C LYS A 296 12.42 -36.17 22.56
N ILE A 297 12.91 -35.98 21.35
CA ILE A 297 12.60 -36.85 20.22
C ILE A 297 13.65 -37.96 20.21
N ALA A 298 13.22 -39.19 20.50
CA ALA A 298 14.06 -40.38 20.36
C ALA A 298 14.09 -40.79 18.88
N TYR A 299 15.27 -40.76 18.27
CA TYR A 299 15.53 -41.38 16.97
C TYR A 299 15.81 -42.87 17.19
N ASN A 300 14.95 -43.74 16.67
CA ASN A 300 15.30 -45.13 16.41
C ASN A 300 15.79 -45.21 14.96
N SER A 301 17.10 -45.32 14.75
CA SER A 301 17.65 -45.80 13.48
C SER A 301 17.74 -47.33 13.54
N THR A 302 16.92 -48.01 12.75
CA THR A 302 17.15 -49.41 12.39
C THR A 302 18.05 -49.43 11.16
N ASP A 303 19.34 -49.69 11.37
CA ASP A 303 20.25 -50.16 10.33
C ASP A 303 20.10 -51.68 10.23
N TYR A 304 19.90 -52.20 9.02
CA TYR A 304 20.42 -53.50 8.58
C TYR A 304 20.49 -53.58 7.05
N CYS A 305 21.73 -53.63 6.56
CA CYS A 305 22.30 -54.48 5.49
C CYS A 305 23.83 -54.28 5.67
N GLU A 306 24.69 -55.28 5.88
CA GLU A 306 24.67 -56.73 5.56
C GLU A 306 24.57 -57.66 6.79
#